data_AF-A0A913YMS7-F1
#
_entry.id   AF-A0A913YMS7-F1
#
_cell.length_a   1.000
_cell.length_b   1.000
_cell.length_c   1.000
_cell.angle_alpha   90.00
_cell.angle_beta   90.00
_cell.angle_gamma   90.00
#
_symmetry.space_group_name_H-M   'P 1'
#
loop_
_entity.id
_entity.type
_entity.pdbx_description
1 polymer ?
#
loop_
_entity_poly.entity_id
_entity_poly.type
_entity_poly.pdbx_seq_one_letter_code
_entity_poly.pdbx_strand_id
1 'polypeptide(L)'
;MIELQEAEAINLESNIDRYCTSTLLLSLCRLGMERVVDAWNNHSIPSKGIPNELASCNWDPIVDENRFPPSEIASAMYTQELGTSLHQFCSFASSPFQTEEKEKEVEIQFSRLIPDMGCLLNSAMNNQYSPMQNALLTLINITKHNL
;
A
#
# COMPACT_ATOMS: atom_id res chain seq x y z
N MET A 1 -6.91 -14.52 4.52
CA MET A 1 -5.84 -14.39 5.55
C MET A 1 -6.20 -15.15 6.80
N ILE A 2 -7.39 -14.96 7.37
CA ILE A 2 -7.88 -15.73 8.53
C ILE A 2 -7.77 -17.25 8.26
N GLU A 3 -8.25 -17.71 7.09
CA GLU A 3 -8.11 -19.12 6.67
C GLU A 3 -6.67 -19.64 6.69
N LEU A 4 -5.68 -18.81 6.30
CA LEU A 4 -4.27 -19.21 6.31
C LEU A 4 -3.72 -19.29 7.73
N GLN A 5 -4.18 -18.42 8.63
CA GLN A 5 -3.77 -18.43 10.02
C GLN A 5 -4.41 -19.61 10.77
N GLU A 6 -5.69 -19.89 10.52
CA GLU A 6 -6.41 -21.05 11.07
C GLU A 6 -5.81 -22.38 10.58
N ALA A 7 -5.32 -22.41 9.33
CA ALA A 7 -4.59 -23.55 8.78
C ALA A 7 -3.11 -23.60 9.21
N GLU A 8 -2.67 -22.72 10.13
CA GLU A 8 -1.28 -22.60 10.59
C GLU A 8 -0.25 -22.37 9.47
N ALA A 9 -0.70 -21.93 8.29
CA ALA A 9 0.16 -21.66 7.13
C ALA A 9 0.90 -20.33 7.26
N ILE A 10 0.38 -19.40 8.06
CA ILE A 10 1.03 -18.14 8.44
C ILE A 10 0.94 -17.91 9.95
N ASN A 11 1.94 -17.26 10.51
CA ASN A 11 1.98 -16.86 11.92
C ASN A 11 2.10 -15.34 12.03
N LEU A 12 0.99 -14.63 12.29
CA LEU A 12 1.00 -13.16 12.41
C LEU A 12 1.68 -12.63 13.68
N GLU A 13 2.18 -13.48 14.58
CA GLU A 13 3.12 -13.05 15.63
C GLU A 13 4.54 -12.88 15.07
N SER A 14 4.89 -13.61 14.01
CA SER A 14 6.17 -13.50 13.31
C SER A 14 6.28 -12.14 12.60
N ASN A 15 7.42 -11.46 12.76
CA ASN A 15 7.67 -10.21 12.03
C ASN A 15 7.74 -10.44 10.52
N ILE A 16 8.30 -11.56 10.06
CA ILE A 16 8.43 -11.88 8.62
C ILE A 16 7.05 -12.03 7.99
N ASP A 17 6.18 -12.82 8.61
CA ASP A 17 4.86 -13.10 8.04
C ASP A 17 3.99 -11.83 8.06
N ARG A 18 4.11 -10.98 9.10
CA ARG A 18 3.48 -9.65 9.14
C ARG A 18 4.03 -8.71 8.07
N TYR A 19 5.34 -8.70 7.88
CA TYR A 19 6.01 -7.92 6.85
C TYR A 19 5.50 -8.31 5.47
N CYS A 20 5.61 -9.58 5.08
CA CYS A 20 5.16 -10.06 3.78
C CYS A 20 3.65 -9.84 3.58
N THR A 21 2.83 -10.06 4.61
CA THR A 21 1.39 -9.79 4.57
C THR A 21 1.10 -8.32 4.29
N SER A 22 1.75 -7.43 5.03
CA SER A 22 1.55 -5.98 4.90
C SER A 22 2.05 -5.47 3.55
N THR A 23 3.23 -5.91 3.12
CA THR A 23 3.81 -5.55 1.81
C THR A 23 2.88 -5.96 0.67
N LEU A 24 2.39 -7.20 0.68
CA LEU A 24 1.48 -7.68 -0.38
C LEU A 24 0.16 -6.90 -0.38
N LEU A 25 -0.45 -6.72 0.80
CA LEU A 25 -1.74 -6.02 0.93
C LEU A 25 -1.61 -4.55 0.53
N LEU A 26 -0.57 -3.86 0.98
CA LEU A 26 -0.34 -2.45 0.63
C LEU A 26 -0.13 -2.29 -0.87
N SER A 27 0.60 -3.19 -1.53
CA SER A 27 0.77 -3.18 -2.99
C SER A 27 -0.56 -3.36 -3.72
N LEU A 28 -1.40 -4.31 -3.28
CA LEU A 28 -2.73 -4.50 -3.87
C LEU A 28 -3.66 -3.31 -3.62
N CYS A 29 -3.64 -2.73 -2.41
CA CYS A 29 -4.41 -1.53 -2.08
C CYS A 29 -3.97 -0.32 -2.91
N ARG A 30 -2.66 -0.09 -3.08
CA ARG A 30 -2.13 0.97 -3.93
C ARG A 30 -2.61 0.81 -5.36
N LEU A 31 -2.45 -0.38 -5.93
CA LEU A 31 -2.93 -0.68 -7.28
C LEU A 31 -4.44 -0.47 -7.43
N GLY A 32 -5.23 -0.87 -6.42
CA GLY A 32 -6.67 -0.64 -6.39
C GLY A 32 -7.01 0.85 -6.35
N MET A 33 -6.33 1.64 -5.51
CA MET A 33 -6.51 3.08 -5.42
C MET A 33 -6.14 3.77 -6.74
N GLU A 34 -5.01 3.41 -7.35
CA GLU A 34 -4.60 3.94 -8.66
C GLU A 34 -5.68 3.70 -9.71
N ARG A 35 -6.20 2.47 -9.82
CA ARG A 35 -7.29 2.15 -10.75
C ARG A 35 -8.55 2.96 -10.51
N VAL A 36 -8.93 3.17 -9.25
CA VAL A 36 -10.11 3.97 -8.89
C VAL A 36 -9.88 5.44 -9.23
N VAL A 37 -8.72 5.99 -8.89
CA VAL A 37 -8.34 7.37 -9.19
C VAL A 37 -8.31 7.60 -10.70
N ASP A 38 -7.73 6.68 -11.46
CA ASP A 38 -7.69 6.77 -12.93
C ASP A 38 -9.08 6.68 -13.54
N ALA A 39 -9.90 5.73 -13.11
CA ALA A 39 -11.28 5.61 -13.58
C ALA A 39 -12.09 6.87 -13.21
N TRP A 40 -11.91 7.38 -11.99
CA TRP A 40 -12.56 8.60 -11.53
C TRP A 40 -12.09 9.84 -12.29
N ASN A 41 -10.81 9.97 -12.60
CA ASN A 41 -10.33 11.17 -13.26
C ASN A 41 -10.61 11.18 -14.77
N ASN A 42 -10.87 10.01 -15.36
CA ASN A 42 -11.18 9.86 -16.78
C ASN A 42 -12.69 9.73 -17.09
N HIS A 43 -13.56 9.55 -16.08
CA HIS A 43 -15.00 9.48 -16.35
C HIS A 43 -15.59 10.87 -16.63
N SER A 44 -16.57 10.92 -17.52
CA SER A 44 -17.34 12.13 -17.79
C SER A 44 -18.39 12.34 -16.70
N ILE A 45 -18.34 13.50 -16.06
CA ILE A 45 -19.35 13.93 -15.10
C ILE A 45 -20.41 14.75 -15.88
N PRO A 46 -21.70 14.35 -15.85
CA PRO A 46 -22.76 15.08 -16.52
C PRO A 46 -22.74 16.56 -16.16
N SER A 47 -22.83 17.44 -17.16
CA SER A 47 -22.78 18.91 -17.02
C SER A 47 -21.45 19.51 -16.50
N LYS A 48 -20.42 18.70 -16.23
CA LYS A 48 -19.11 19.18 -15.75
C LYS A 48 -17.97 18.85 -16.71
N GLY A 49 -18.01 17.71 -17.40
CA GLY A 49 -16.92 17.26 -18.28
C GLY A 49 -16.04 16.21 -17.63
N ILE A 50 -14.82 15.99 -18.15
CA ILE A 50 -13.87 14.99 -17.65
C ILE A 50 -12.86 15.68 -16.70
N PRO A 51 -12.68 15.21 -15.46
CA PRO A 51 -11.79 15.85 -14.49
C PRO A 51 -10.37 16.13 -15.00
N ASN A 52 -9.73 15.16 -15.66
CA ASN A 52 -8.38 15.35 -16.23
C ASN A 52 -8.33 16.45 -17.30
N GLU A 53 -9.38 16.58 -18.12
CA GLU A 53 -9.46 17.65 -19.13
C GLU A 53 -9.66 19.02 -18.45
N LEU A 54 -10.50 19.08 -17.41
CA LEU A 54 -10.72 20.30 -16.63
C LEU A 54 -9.45 20.76 -15.91
N ALA A 55 -8.67 19.81 -15.37
CA ALA A 55 -7.41 20.09 -14.68
C ALA A 55 -6.30 20.56 -15.61
N SER A 56 -6.34 20.17 -16.90
CA SER A 56 -5.36 20.61 -17.90
C SER A 56 -5.39 22.12 -18.18
N CYS A 57 -6.49 22.80 -17.81
CA CYS A 57 -6.59 24.25 -17.83
C CYS A 57 -5.93 24.86 -16.59
N ASN A 58 -4.59 24.95 -16.57
CA ASN A 58 -3.74 25.70 -15.62
C ASN A 58 -4.44 26.16 -14.33
N TRP A 59 -4.85 25.20 -13.50
CA TRP A 59 -5.39 25.47 -12.18
C TRP A 59 -4.24 25.38 -11.19
N ASP A 60 -3.67 26.53 -10.82
CA ASP A 60 -2.77 26.66 -9.67
C ASP A 60 -3.62 27.14 -8.48
N PRO A 61 -4.13 26.23 -7.63
CA PRO A 61 -4.80 26.66 -6.43
C PRO A 61 -3.74 27.29 -5.52
N ILE A 62 -3.88 28.58 -5.25
CA ILE A 62 -3.11 29.23 -4.18
C ILE A 62 -3.57 28.58 -2.88
N VAL A 63 -2.73 27.72 -2.32
CA VAL A 63 -2.97 27.09 -1.02
C VAL A 63 -2.75 28.17 0.03
N ASP A 64 -3.82 28.57 0.72
CA ASP A 64 -3.73 29.45 1.86
C ASP A 64 -3.04 28.70 3.02
N GLU A 65 -1.78 29.05 3.29
CA GLU A 65 -0.98 28.46 4.36
C GLU A 65 -1.63 28.61 5.74
N ASN A 66 -2.55 29.57 5.94
CA ASN A 66 -3.28 29.69 7.19
C ASN A 66 -4.35 28.60 7.37
N ARG A 67 -4.89 28.04 6.27
CA ARG A 67 -5.85 26.92 6.29
C ARG A 67 -5.18 25.56 6.13
N PHE A 68 -4.09 25.51 5.38
CA PHE A 68 -3.33 24.30 5.10
C PHE A 68 -1.85 24.56 5.40
N PRO A 69 -1.50 24.66 6.69
CA PRO A 69 -0.12 24.91 7.07
C PRO A 69 0.79 23.76 6.61
N PRO A 70 2.07 24.06 6.32
CA PRO A 70 3.10 23.05 6.11
C PRO A 70 3.07 21.96 7.18
N SER A 71 3.44 20.74 6.80
CA SER A 71 3.32 19.54 7.65
C SER A 71 4.02 19.69 9.01
N GLU A 72 5.11 20.43 9.04
CA GLU A 72 5.91 20.75 10.21
C GLU A 72 5.13 21.66 11.17
N ILE A 73 4.46 22.68 10.63
CA ILE A 73 3.65 23.62 11.39
C ILE A 73 2.39 22.92 11.91
N ALA A 74 1.72 22.13 11.07
CA ALA A 74 0.54 21.36 11.47
C ALA A 74 0.85 20.38 12.62
N SER A 75 2.00 19.68 12.55
CA SER A 75 2.46 18.76 13.59
C SER A 75 2.76 19.47 14.91
N ALA A 76 3.41 20.65 14.84
CA ALA A 76 3.68 21.48 16.00
C ALA A 76 2.38 21.99 16.66
N MET A 77 1.40 22.44 15.86
CA MET A 77 0.08 22.85 16.34
C MET A 77 -0.63 21.71 17.07
N TYR A 78 -0.63 20.49 16.50
CA TYR A 78 -1.25 19.33 17.12
C TYR A 78 -0.62 18.99 18.48
N THR A 79 0.71 19.07 18.56
CA THR A 79 1.45 18.82 19.81
C THR A 79 1.16 19.90 20.85
N GLN A 80 1.05 21.16 20.43
CA GLN A 80 0.80 22.29 21.31
C GLN A 80 -0.64 22.32 21.83
N GLU A 81 -1.63 21.95 21.02
CA GLU A 81 -3.04 21.98 21.38
C GLU A 81 -3.48 20.77 22.21
N LEU A 82 -2.99 19.57 21.86
CA LEU A 82 -3.44 18.31 22.49
C LEU A 82 -2.44 17.75 23.50
N GLY A 83 -1.23 18.32 23.59
CA GLY A 83 -0.16 17.83 24.48
C GLY A 83 0.38 16.45 24.10
N THR A 84 -0.01 15.92 22.95
CA THR A 84 0.38 14.61 22.43
C THR A 84 1.06 14.80 21.08
N SER A 85 2.17 14.12 20.85
CA SER A 85 2.72 13.98 19.51
C SER A 85 1.83 13.06 18.68
N LEU A 86 1.67 13.35 17.38
CA LEU A 86 1.21 12.35 16.43
C LEU A 86 2.15 11.14 16.57
N HIS A 87 1.62 10.00 17.03
CA HIS A 87 2.44 8.87 17.44
C HIS A 87 3.41 8.44 16.33
N GLN A 88 4.67 8.30 16.73
CA GLN A 88 5.82 7.94 15.91
C GLN A 88 5.83 6.44 15.59
N PHE A 89 6.22 6.10 14.35
CA PHE A 89 6.50 4.79 13.75
C PHE A 89 5.88 3.56 14.43
N CYS A 90 4.79 3.06 13.82
CA CYS A 90 4.31 1.71 14.11
C CYS A 90 5.40 0.70 13.73
N SER A 91 5.93 -0.05 14.69
CA SER A 91 6.90 -1.13 14.44
C SER A 91 6.27 -2.39 13.81
N PHE A 92 4.96 -2.36 13.57
CA PHE A 92 4.25 -3.43 12.89
C PHE A 92 4.81 -3.63 11.49
N ALA A 93 5.19 -4.87 11.16
CA ALA A 93 5.71 -5.22 9.85
C ALA A 93 6.98 -4.44 9.47
N SER A 94 7.94 -4.33 10.40
CA SER A 94 9.24 -3.72 10.11
C SER A 94 10.03 -4.58 9.12
N SER A 95 10.78 -3.95 8.20
CA SER A 95 11.61 -4.66 7.21
C SER A 95 12.56 -5.64 7.92
N PRO A 96 12.54 -6.95 7.58
CA PRO A 96 13.41 -7.93 8.21
C PRO A 96 14.83 -7.92 7.62
N PHE A 97 15.07 -7.19 6.53
CA PHE A 97 16.34 -7.21 5.81
C PHE A 97 17.40 -6.32 6.49
N GLN A 98 18.66 -6.77 6.42
CA GLN A 98 19.80 -5.99 6.92
C GLN A 98 20.24 -4.88 5.95
N THR A 99 19.94 -5.04 4.66
CA THR A 99 20.33 -4.10 3.60
C THR A 99 19.23 -3.95 2.56
N GLU A 100 19.17 -2.80 1.89
CA GLU A 100 18.19 -2.54 0.83
C GLU A 100 18.40 -3.42 -0.40
N GLU A 101 19.62 -3.88 -0.66
CA GLU A 101 19.93 -4.75 -1.80
C GLU A 101 19.24 -6.11 -1.67
N LYS A 102 19.19 -6.67 -0.46
CA LYS A 102 18.47 -7.93 -0.20
C LYS A 102 16.97 -7.76 -0.39
N GLU A 103 16.43 -6.62 0.04
CA GLU A 103 15.02 -6.30 -0.14
C GLU A 103 14.65 -6.20 -1.62
N LYS A 104 15.46 -5.48 -2.42
CA LYS A 104 15.30 -5.38 -3.88
C LYS A 104 15.44 -6.73 -4.58
N GLU A 105 16.37 -7.57 -4.15
CA GLU A 105 16.53 -8.91 -4.73
C GLU A 105 15.27 -9.76 -4.52
N VAL A 106 14.67 -9.71 -3.32
CA VAL A 106 13.40 -10.38 -3.04
C VAL A 106 12.27 -9.82 -3.91
N GLU A 107 12.19 -8.50 -4.09
CA GLU A 107 11.20 -7.87 -4.96
C GLU A 107 11.35 -8.33 -6.42
N ILE A 108 12.59 -8.42 -6.92
CA ILE A 108 12.89 -8.91 -8.28
C ILE A 108 12.53 -10.39 -8.41
N GLN A 109 12.87 -11.23 -7.43
CA GLN A 109 12.50 -12.65 -7.45
C GLN A 109 10.99 -12.84 -7.40
N PHE A 110 10.30 -12.06 -6.57
CA PHE A 110 8.85 -12.11 -6.44
C PHE A 110 8.15 -11.68 -7.73
N SER A 111 8.56 -10.57 -8.34
CA SER A 111 7.98 -10.07 -9.60
C SER A 111 8.17 -11.02 -10.79
N ARG A 112 9.23 -11.83 -10.79
CA ARG A 112 9.41 -12.90 -11.80
C ARG A 112 8.39 -14.03 -11.66
N LEU A 113 8.03 -14.37 -10.42
CA LEU A 113 7.10 -15.47 -10.13
C LEU A 113 5.63 -15.01 -10.20
N ILE A 114 5.37 -13.77 -9.82
CA ILE A 114 4.06 -13.12 -9.85
C ILE A 114 4.15 -11.87 -10.73
N PRO A 115 4.11 -12.01 -12.06
CA PRO A 115 4.34 -10.90 -12.97
C PRO A 115 3.18 -9.91 -13.04
N ASP A 116 1.95 -10.32 -12.71
CA ASP A 116 0.77 -9.46 -12.79
C ASP A 116 0.01 -9.38 -11.47
N MET A 117 0.30 -8.33 -10.71
CA MET A 117 -0.41 -7.96 -9.47
C MET A 117 -1.87 -7.57 -9.73
N GLY A 118 -2.21 -7.12 -10.94
CA GLY A 118 -3.56 -6.82 -11.36
C GLY A 118 -4.45 -8.05 -11.46
N CYS A 119 -3.90 -9.18 -11.91
CA CYS A 119 -4.58 -10.47 -11.89
C CYS A 119 -4.91 -10.92 -10.46
N LEU A 120 -3.99 -10.73 -9.51
CA LEU A 120 -4.24 -11.03 -8.10
C LEU A 120 -5.37 -10.17 -7.53
N LEU A 121 -5.32 -8.85 -7.78
CA LEU A 121 -6.37 -7.94 -7.34
C LEU A 121 -7.73 -8.33 -7.92
N ASN A 122 -7.80 -8.59 -9.23
CA ASN A 122 -9.04 -8.99 -9.89
C ASN A 122 -9.59 -10.31 -9.32
N SER A 123 -8.72 -11.30 -9.06
CA SER A 123 -9.12 -12.57 -8.48
C SER A 123 -9.72 -12.36 -7.08
N ALA A 124 -9.04 -11.57 -6.24
CA ALA A 124 -9.52 -11.23 -4.90
C ALA A 124 -10.88 -10.51 -4.93
N MET A 125 -11.07 -9.56 -5.84
CA MET A 125 -12.35 -8.85 -6.02
C MET A 125 -13.49 -9.76 -6.49
N ASN A 126 -13.17 -10.88 -7.16
CA ASN A 126 -14.14 -11.89 -7.59
C ASN A 126 -14.30 -13.05 -6.58
N ASN A 127 -13.89 -12.84 -5.32
CA ASN A 127 -13.91 -13.85 -4.25
C ASN A 127 -13.06 -15.10 -4.53
N GLN A 128 -12.05 -14.98 -5.40
CA GLN A 128 -11.06 -16.03 -5.66
C GLN A 128 -9.77 -15.70 -4.93
N TYR A 129 -9.65 -16.15 -3.68
CA TYR A 129 -8.54 -15.78 -2.80
C TYR A 129 -7.30 -16.68 -2.93
N SER A 130 -7.42 -17.87 -3.52
CA SER A 130 -6.30 -18.81 -3.64
C SER A 130 -5.05 -18.23 -4.35
N PRO A 131 -5.16 -17.46 -5.44
CA PRO A 131 -3.99 -16.83 -6.06
C PRO A 131 -3.25 -15.89 -5.11
N MET A 132 -3.99 -15.09 -4.33
CA MET A 132 -3.44 -14.17 -3.34
C MET A 132 -2.79 -14.92 -2.17
N GLN A 133 -3.42 -15.99 -1.70
CA GLN A 133 -2.86 -16.88 -0.66
C GLN A 133 -1.54 -17.50 -1.12
N ASN A 134 -1.50 -18.03 -2.35
CA ASN A 134 -0.29 -18.61 -2.95
C ASN A 134 0.81 -17.56 -3.13
N ALA A 135 0.46 -16.35 -3.57
CA ALA A 135 1.40 -15.25 -3.70
C ALA A 135 2.01 -14.85 -2.34
N LEU A 136 1.20 -14.80 -1.27
CA LEU A 136 1.70 -14.53 0.08
C LEU A 136 2.70 -15.60 0.53
N LEU A 137 2.34 -16.87 0.41
CA LEU A 137 3.22 -17.97 0.82
C LEU A 137 4.53 -17.96 0.02
N THR A 138 4.44 -17.64 -1.28
CA THR A 138 5.62 -17.47 -2.15
C THR A 138 6.50 -16.33 -1.66
N LEU A 139 5.94 -15.16 -1.35
CA LEU A 139 6.68 -14.02 -0.82
C LEU A 139 7.34 -14.34 0.53
N ILE A 140 6.63 -15.01 1.43
CA ILE A 140 7.17 -15.46 2.73
C ILE A 140 8.35 -16.40 2.52
N ASN A 141 8.22 -17.38 1.61
CA ASN A 141 9.28 -18.34 1.33
C ASN A 141 10.53 -17.66 0.75
N ILE A 142 10.37 -16.80 -0.25
CA ILE A 142 11.49 -16.05 -0.85
C ILE A 142 12.17 -15.17 0.20
N THR A 143 11.39 -14.46 1.01
CA THR A 143 11.90 -13.62 2.09
C THR A 143 12.73 -14.44 3.07
N LYS A 144 12.19 -15.57 3.57
CA LYS A 144 12.92 -16.46 4.50
C LYS A 144 14.23 -17.02 3.92
N HIS A 145 14.32 -17.24 2.60
CA HIS A 145 15.54 -17.73 1.95
C HIS A 145 16.62 -16.65 1.75
N ASN A 146 16.25 -15.37 1.72
CA ASN A 146 17.16 -14.26 1.41
C ASN A 146 17.52 -13.39 2.64
N LEU A 147 17.05 -13.76 3.83
CA LEU A 147 17.46 -13.17 5.11
C LEU A 147 18.82 -13.71 5.55
#